data_AF-A0A4R5BRV0-F1
#
_entry.id   AF-A0A4R5BRV0-F1
#
_cell.length_a   1.000
_cell.length_b   1.000
_cell.length_c   1.000
_cell.angle_alpha   90.00
_cell.angle_beta   90.00
_cell.angle_gamma   90.00
#
_symmetry.space_group_name_H-M   'P 1'
#
loop_
_entity.id
_entity.type
_entity.pdbx_description
1 polymer ?
#
loop_
_entity_poly.entity_id
_entity_poly.type
_entity_poly.pdbx_seq_one_letter_code
_entity_poly.pdbx_strand_id
1 'polypeptide(L)'
;MSERAGREEEPATRPSTFVSREGLPGVRAREEVNELLRAHDPEVAEENLARLTDEHSPLLRQIARERDVSARDPHLRRNAITALGRVVSVENLNVLAELAALDDDELIRASALTVLAGTGLRLAVPLLADAQESRSPVEAAAGAKGLAALADRLGTDAVEAALRPGQRQPGPAETSGGETEADPSR
;
A
#
# COMPACT_ATOMS: atom_id res chain seq x y z
N MET A 1 66.67 20.92 -5.08
CA MET A 1 65.49 21.60 -4.50
C MET A 1 64.37 21.48 -5.52
N SER A 2 63.22 20.98 -5.09
CA SER A 2 62.12 20.52 -5.94
C SER A 2 61.17 21.67 -6.30
N GLU A 3 61.03 21.99 -7.58
CA GLU A 3 59.93 22.82 -8.07
C GLU A 3 58.69 21.93 -8.27
N ARG A 4 57.76 21.98 -7.31
CA ARG A 4 56.41 21.45 -7.49
C ARG A 4 55.59 22.51 -8.20
N ALA A 5 55.40 22.34 -9.51
CA ALA A 5 54.43 23.09 -10.29
C ALA A 5 53.03 22.86 -9.69
N GLY A 6 52.43 23.94 -9.19
CA GLY A 6 51.02 23.96 -8.80
C GLY A 6 50.16 23.73 -10.05
N ARG A 7 49.48 22.58 -10.10
CA ARG A 7 48.32 22.43 -10.98
C ARG A 7 47.21 23.27 -10.40
N GLU A 8 46.93 24.40 -11.04
CA GLU A 8 45.66 25.09 -10.88
C GLU A 8 44.56 24.13 -11.33
N GLU A 9 43.77 23.63 -10.37
CA GLU A 9 42.57 22.86 -10.66
C GLU A 9 41.55 23.83 -11.27
N GLU A 10 41.44 23.85 -12.60
CA GLU A 10 40.36 24.51 -13.29
C GLU A 10 39.02 24.00 -12.72
N PRO A 11 38.12 24.89 -12.28
CA PRO A 11 36.84 24.47 -11.75
C PRO A 11 36.09 23.74 -12.86
N ALA A 12 35.84 22.44 -12.66
CA ALA A 12 35.13 21.61 -13.61
C ALA A 12 33.71 22.16 -13.83
N THR A 13 33.53 23.01 -14.85
CA THR A 13 32.23 23.48 -15.31
C THR A 13 31.55 22.31 -16.01
N ARG A 14 30.84 21.47 -15.25
CA ARG A 14 29.93 20.49 -15.85
C ARG A 14 28.87 21.29 -16.62
N PRO A 15 28.72 21.10 -17.94
CA PRO A 15 27.68 21.77 -18.69
C PRO A 15 26.32 21.29 -18.16
N SER A 16 25.61 22.19 -17.47
CA SER A 16 24.24 21.96 -17.04
C SER A 16 23.31 22.20 -18.22
N THR A 17 22.72 21.12 -18.76
CA THR A 17 21.67 21.23 -19.78
C THR A 17 20.34 21.55 -19.11
N PHE A 18 19.82 22.75 -19.34
CA PHE A 18 18.45 23.09 -18.96
C PHE A 18 17.48 22.34 -19.88
N VAL A 19 16.74 21.39 -19.33
CA VAL A 19 15.66 20.68 -20.03
C VAL A 19 14.34 21.33 -19.63
N SER A 20 13.65 21.97 -20.59
CA SER A 20 12.29 22.44 -20.36
C SER A 20 11.36 21.24 -20.15
N ARG A 21 10.65 21.23 -19.02
CA ARG A 21 9.73 20.15 -18.63
C ARG A 21 8.32 20.36 -19.17
N GLU A 22 8.05 21.50 -19.79
CA GLU A 22 6.72 21.87 -20.29
C GLU A 22 6.20 20.93 -21.39
N GLY A 23 7.10 20.26 -22.12
CA GLY A 23 6.75 19.27 -23.15
C GLY A 23 6.63 17.82 -22.65
N LEU A 24 6.82 17.56 -21.35
CA LEU A 24 6.85 16.22 -20.78
C LEU A 24 5.69 16.02 -19.78
N PRO A 25 4.47 15.70 -20.27
CA PRO A 25 3.28 15.65 -19.42
C PRO A 25 3.42 14.68 -18.24
N GLY A 26 4.10 13.53 -18.44
CA GLY A 26 4.35 12.57 -17.36
C GLY A 26 5.28 13.10 -16.26
N VAL A 27 6.23 13.98 -16.58
CA VAL A 27 7.13 14.60 -15.59
C VAL A 27 6.35 15.61 -14.75
N ARG A 28 5.54 16.46 -15.39
CA ARG A 28 4.69 17.42 -14.67
C ARG A 28 3.70 16.72 -13.74
N ALA A 29 3.02 15.67 -14.22
CA ALA A 29 2.09 14.91 -13.38
C ALA A 29 2.79 14.26 -12.17
N ARG A 30 3.99 13.72 -12.36
CA ARG A 30 4.80 13.16 -11.26
C ARG A 30 5.23 14.23 -10.26
N GLU A 31 5.60 15.43 -10.74
CA GLU A 31 5.97 16.58 -9.90
C GLU A 31 4.79 17.09 -9.08
N GLU A 32 3.62 17.22 -9.68
CA GLU A 32 2.39 17.62 -9.00
C GLU A 32 2.05 16.64 -7.86
N VAL A 33 2.01 15.33 -8.14
CA VAL A 33 1.76 14.33 -7.09
C VAL A 33 2.84 14.39 -6.00
N ASN A 34 4.09 14.61 -6.38
CA ASN A 34 5.19 14.77 -5.43
C ASN A 34 5.00 15.98 -4.50
N GLU A 35 4.59 17.12 -5.04
CA GLU A 35 4.34 18.33 -4.25
C GLU A 35 3.20 18.11 -3.26
N LEU A 36 2.11 17.49 -3.69
CA LEU A 36 0.98 17.15 -2.82
C LEU A 36 1.41 16.24 -1.66
N LEU A 37 2.19 15.21 -1.96
CA LEU A 37 2.63 14.21 -0.98
C LEU A 37 3.73 14.70 -0.03
N ARG A 38 4.43 15.80 -0.33
CA ARG A 38 5.53 16.32 0.52
C ARG A 38 5.10 17.36 1.54
N ALA A 39 3.82 17.67 1.63
CA ALA A 39 3.31 18.54 2.68
C ALA A 39 3.65 17.95 4.07
N HIS A 40 4.36 18.74 4.88
CA HIS A 40 4.72 18.37 6.26
C HIS A 40 3.71 18.86 7.29
N ASP A 41 2.98 19.93 6.98
CA ASP A 41 1.90 20.41 7.83
C ASP A 41 0.73 19.41 7.78
N PRO A 42 0.22 18.93 8.93
CA PRO A 42 -0.82 17.89 8.95
C PRO A 42 -2.13 18.31 8.28
N GLU A 43 -2.54 19.57 8.42
CA GLU A 43 -3.80 20.07 7.84
C GLU A 43 -3.65 20.16 6.32
N VAL A 44 -2.53 20.73 5.85
CA VAL A 44 -2.22 20.81 4.42
C VAL A 44 -2.04 19.42 3.81
N ALA A 45 -1.41 18.49 4.52
CA ALA A 45 -1.25 17.11 4.05
C ALA A 45 -2.60 16.41 3.91
N GLU A 46 -3.53 16.60 4.85
CA GLU A 46 -4.87 16.05 4.78
C GLU A 46 -5.65 16.60 3.58
N GLU A 47 -5.61 17.91 3.37
CA GLU A 47 -6.21 18.57 2.22
C GLU A 47 -5.60 18.09 0.90
N ASN A 48 -4.28 17.97 0.83
CA ASN A 48 -3.59 17.47 -0.35
C ASN A 48 -3.95 16.02 -0.67
N LEU A 49 -4.03 15.16 0.35
CA LEU A 49 -4.46 13.78 0.19
C LEU A 49 -5.92 13.70 -0.29
N ALA A 50 -6.79 14.63 0.13
CA ALA A 50 -8.18 14.70 -0.35
C ALA A 50 -8.30 15.13 -1.82
N ARG A 51 -7.28 15.82 -2.36
CA ARG A 51 -7.21 16.20 -3.79
C ARG A 51 -6.75 15.05 -4.69
N LEU A 52 -6.16 14.00 -4.13
CA LEU A 52 -5.71 12.83 -4.89
C LEU A 52 -6.91 11.93 -5.23
N THR A 53 -7.21 11.86 -6.51
CA THR A 53 -8.28 11.04 -7.09
C THR A 53 -7.75 9.78 -7.80
N ASP A 54 -8.65 8.98 -8.36
CA ASP A 54 -8.28 7.77 -9.12
C ASP A 54 -7.39 8.02 -10.34
N GLU A 55 -7.44 9.22 -10.92
CA GLU A 55 -6.53 9.64 -11.99
C GLU A 55 -5.06 9.57 -11.55
N HIS A 56 -4.79 9.79 -10.27
CA HIS A 56 -3.45 9.76 -9.70
C HIS A 56 -3.01 8.34 -9.30
N SER A 57 -3.94 7.38 -9.22
CA SER A 57 -3.68 6.00 -8.77
C SER A 57 -2.48 5.34 -9.46
N PRO A 58 -2.28 5.43 -10.79
CA PRO A 58 -1.11 4.85 -11.45
C PRO A 58 0.22 5.39 -10.92
N LEU A 59 0.32 6.71 -10.73
CA LEU A 59 1.52 7.36 -10.19
C LEU A 59 1.70 7.02 -8.71
N LEU A 60 0.63 7.02 -7.92
CA LEU A 60 0.68 6.63 -6.50
C LEU A 60 1.20 5.20 -6.33
N ARG A 61 0.73 4.26 -7.16
CA ARG A 61 1.21 2.87 -7.18
C ARG A 61 2.67 2.76 -7.59
N GLN A 62 3.13 3.60 -8.51
CA GLN A 62 4.55 3.67 -8.88
C GLN A 62 5.38 4.16 -7.69
N ILE A 63 5.00 5.29 -7.09
CA ILE A 63 5.69 5.91 -5.96
C ILE A 63 5.80 4.97 -4.77
N ALA A 64 4.70 4.29 -4.41
CA ALA A 64 4.68 3.37 -3.29
C ALA A 64 5.70 2.22 -3.45
N ARG A 65 6.01 1.81 -4.70
CA ARG A 65 6.97 0.76 -5.05
C ARG A 65 8.39 1.25 -5.29
N GLU A 66 8.64 2.55 -5.34
CA GLU A 66 9.98 3.10 -5.57
C GLU A 66 10.89 2.70 -4.38
N ARG A 67 11.83 1.77 -4.61
CA ARG A 67 12.74 1.25 -3.59
C ARG A 67 13.98 2.14 -3.36
N ASP A 68 14.02 3.33 -3.97
CA ASP A 68 15.28 4.01 -4.24
C ASP A 68 15.99 4.52 -2.97
N VAL A 69 17.15 3.91 -2.73
CA VAL A 69 18.06 4.08 -1.59
C VAL A 69 18.83 5.42 -1.67
N SER A 70 18.68 6.17 -2.76
CA SER A 70 19.42 7.41 -3.01
C SER A 70 18.61 8.71 -2.85
N ALA A 71 17.29 8.63 -2.59
CA ALA A 71 16.40 9.78 -2.51
C ALA A 71 15.58 9.84 -1.21
N ARG A 72 16.27 10.12 -0.09
CA ARG A 72 15.94 10.94 1.12
C ARG A 72 14.50 11.12 1.66
N ASP A 73 13.45 10.51 1.15
CA ASP A 73 12.09 10.81 1.59
C ASP A 73 11.20 9.56 1.77
N PRO A 74 11.40 8.81 2.87
CA PRO A 74 10.50 7.74 3.25
C PRO A 74 9.06 8.22 3.49
N HIS A 75 8.84 9.52 3.74
CA HIS A 75 7.50 10.07 3.90
C HIS A 75 6.73 10.06 2.58
N LEU A 76 7.40 10.29 1.45
CA LEU A 76 6.78 10.26 0.14
C LEU A 76 6.11 8.90 -0.16
N ARG A 77 6.82 7.80 0.07
CA ARG A 77 6.27 6.43 -0.11
C ARG A 77 5.09 6.19 0.82
N ARG A 78 5.23 6.54 2.11
CA ARG A 78 4.18 6.36 3.12
C ARG A 78 2.93 7.17 2.82
N ASN A 79 3.09 8.39 2.33
CA ASN A 79 1.97 9.25 1.95
C ASN A 79 1.29 8.71 0.69
N ALA A 80 2.03 8.16 -0.28
CA ALA A 80 1.46 7.47 -1.42
C ALA A 80 0.65 6.24 -0.99
N ILE A 81 1.16 5.43 -0.07
CA ILE A 81 0.44 4.28 0.53
C ILE A 81 -0.85 4.72 1.20
N THR A 82 -0.81 5.83 1.95
CA THR A 82 -2.00 6.41 2.58
C THR A 82 -3.03 6.85 1.54
N ALA A 83 -2.60 7.51 0.47
CA ALA A 83 -3.47 7.94 -0.62
C ALA A 83 -4.14 6.76 -1.35
N LEU A 84 -3.39 5.67 -1.61
CA LEU A 84 -3.94 4.44 -2.20
C LEU A 84 -5.07 3.84 -1.36
N GLY A 85 -5.00 3.95 -0.03
CA GLY A 85 -6.06 3.49 0.85
C GLY A 85 -7.32 4.34 0.86
N ARG A 86 -7.20 5.64 0.53
CA ARG A 86 -8.33 6.55 0.39
C ARG A 86 -9.05 6.34 -0.94
N VAL A 87 -8.27 6.10 -1.99
CA VAL A 87 -8.76 5.81 -3.33
C VAL A 87 -8.89 4.30 -3.50
N VAL A 88 -9.94 3.72 -2.91
CA VAL A 88 -10.11 2.26 -2.86
C VAL A 88 -10.45 1.70 -4.25
N SER A 89 -9.52 0.96 -4.84
CA SER A 89 -9.70 0.16 -6.05
C SER A 89 -9.03 -1.21 -5.89
N VAL A 90 -9.41 -2.18 -6.72
CA VAL A 90 -8.84 -3.54 -6.66
C VAL A 90 -7.33 -3.49 -6.88
N GLU A 91 -6.87 -2.70 -7.85
CA GLU A 91 -5.45 -2.53 -8.15
C GLU A 91 -4.71 -1.90 -6.98
N ASN A 92 -5.29 -0.88 -6.33
CA ASN A 92 -4.67 -0.21 -5.19
C ASN A 92 -4.58 -1.14 -3.98
N LEU A 93 -5.64 -1.92 -3.70
CA LEU A 93 -5.65 -2.93 -2.65
C LEU A 93 -4.63 -4.04 -2.91
N ASN A 94 -4.47 -4.48 -4.16
CA ASN A 94 -3.44 -5.46 -4.52
C ASN A 94 -2.03 -4.93 -4.25
N VAL A 95 -1.75 -3.66 -4.57
CA VAL A 95 -0.46 -3.02 -4.24
C VAL A 95 -0.24 -2.96 -2.74
N LEU A 96 -1.27 -2.55 -1.98
CA LEU A 96 -1.18 -2.46 -0.53
C LEU A 96 -0.91 -3.83 0.10
N ALA A 97 -1.57 -4.89 -0.38
CA ALA A 97 -1.33 -6.26 0.06
C ALA A 97 0.08 -6.75 -0.30
N GLU A 98 0.57 -6.46 -1.52
CA GLU A 98 1.93 -6.76 -1.96
C GLU A 98 2.97 -6.08 -1.06
N LEU A 99 2.80 -4.78 -0.79
CA LEU A 99 3.73 -4.02 0.08
C LEU A 99 3.70 -4.51 1.52
N ALA A 100 2.52 -4.83 2.06
CA ALA A 100 2.39 -5.37 3.42
C ALA A 100 3.14 -6.69 3.59
N ALA A 101 3.14 -7.55 2.57
CA ALA A 101 3.72 -8.88 2.63
C ALA A 101 5.21 -8.94 2.22
N LEU A 102 5.63 -8.11 1.25
CA LEU A 102 6.87 -8.33 0.51
C LEU A 102 7.83 -7.13 0.48
N ASP A 103 7.46 -5.97 1.03
CA ASP A 103 8.40 -4.83 1.06
C ASP A 103 9.56 -5.13 2.01
N ASP A 104 10.77 -4.66 1.69
CA ASP A 104 11.96 -4.90 2.52
C ASP A 104 11.98 -3.98 3.77
N ASP A 105 11.31 -2.83 3.72
CA ASP A 105 11.23 -1.85 4.80
C ASP A 105 10.05 -2.15 5.74
N GLU A 106 10.35 -2.44 7.01
CA GLU A 106 9.33 -2.73 8.03
C GLU A 106 8.34 -1.58 8.27
N LEU A 107 8.77 -0.33 8.10
CA LEU A 107 7.89 0.83 8.26
C LEU A 107 6.91 0.92 7.09
N ILE A 108 7.31 0.50 5.90
CA ILE A 108 6.46 0.43 4.73
C ILE A 108 5.45 -0.72 4.88
N ARG A 109 5.90 -1.91 5.28
CA ARG A 109 5.01 -3.04 5.59
C ARG A 109 3.95 -2.64 6.62
N ALA A 110 4.37 -2.06 7.75
CA ALA A 110 3.47 -1.60 8.80
C ALA A 110 2.51 -0.48 8.35
N SER A 111 2.99 0.44 7.50
CA SER A 111 2.13 1.50 6.94
C SER A 111 1.06 0.91 6.02
N ALA A 112 1.41 -0.05 5.16
CA ALA A 112 0.46 -0.74 4.30
C ALA A 112 -0.57 -1.54 5.09
N LEU A 113 -0.15 -2.26 6.15
CA LEU A 113 -1.05 -2.96 7.07
C LEU A 113 -2.03 -2.01 7.76
N THR A 114 -1.54 -0.88 8.27
CA THR A 114 -2.39 0.15 8.92
C THR A 114 -3.44 0.67 7.96
N VAL A 115 -3.05 0.95 6.71
CA VAL A 115 -3.96 1.43 5.68
C VAL A 115 -4.99 0.36 5.30
N LEU A 116 -4.56 -0.89 5.13
CA LEU A 116 -5.47 -2.02 4.86
C LEU A 116 -6.50 -2.19 5.97
N ALA A 117 -6.11 -2.10 7.24
CA ALA A 117 -7.05 -2.10 8.36
C ALA A 117 -8.05 -0.93 8.27
N GLY A 118 -7.57 0.27 7.93
CA GLY A 118 -8.39 1.46 7.76
C GLY A 118 -9.48 1.35 6.69
N THR A 119 -9.28 0.52 5.66
CA THR A 119 -10.27 0.26 4.60
C THR A 119 -11.53 -0.42 5.14
N GLY A 120 -11.44 -1.13 6.27
CA GLY A 120 -12.54 -1.92 6.80
C GLY A 120 -12.85 -3.20 6.00
N LEU A 121 -11.94 -3.64 5.13
CA LEU A 121 -12.19 -4.80 4.27
C LEU A 121 -11.78 -6.11 4.95
N ARG A 122 -12.68 -7.10 4.93
CA ARG A 122 -12.41 -8.45 5.47
C ARG A 122 -11.18 -9.12 4.86
N LEU A 123 -10.83 -8.77 3.62
CA LEU A 123 -9.65 -9.33 2.93
C LEU A 123 -8.32 -8.96 3.59
N ALA A 124 -8.29 -7.93 4.43
CA ALA A 124 -7.10 -7.53 5.19
C ALA A 124 -6.86 -8.43 6.42
N VAL A 125 -7.87 -9.18 6.89
CA VAL A 125 -7.79 -9.94 8.14
C VAL A 125 -6.63 -10.95 8.16
N PRO A 126 -6.42 -11.80 7.13
CA PRO A 126 -5.30 -12.74 7.13
C PRO A 126 -3.94 -12.05 7.21
N LEU A 127 -3.73 -10.98 6.43
CA LEU A 127 -2.48 -10.22 6.44
C LEU A 127 -2.20 -9.59 7.81
N LEU A 128 -3.22 -9.08 8.48
CA LEU A 128 -3.08 -8.48 9.81
C LEU A 128 -2.81 -9.53 10.90
N ALA A 129 -3.36 -10.74 10.76
CA ALA A 129 -3.05 -11.86 11.65
C ALA A 129 -1.61 -12.34 11.49
N ASP A 130 -1.15 -12.52 10.25
CA ASP A 130 0.25 -12.86 9.97
C ASP A 130 1.20 -11.79 10.53
N ALA A 131 0.84 -10.50 10.37
CA ALA A 131 1.62 -9.38 10.90
C ALA A 131 1.65 -9.35 12.43
N GLN A 132 0.55 -9.72 13.12
CA GLN A 132 0.52 -9.80 14.58
C GLN A 132 1.53 -10.82 15.13
N GLU A 133 1.82 -11.88 14.37
CA GLU A 133 2.80 -12.91 14.71
C GLU A 133 4.23 -12.55 14.25
N SER A 134 4.42 -11.39 13.62
CA SER A 134 5.73 -10.92 13.16
C SER A 134 6.70 -10.70 14.31
N ARG A 135 7.98 -10.93 14.04
CA ARG A 135 9.08 -10.60 14.96
C ARG A 135 9.37 -9.11 15.02
N SER A 136 8.95 -8.33 14.02
CA SER A 136 9.07 -6.87 14.06
C SER A 136 8.01 -6.31 15.02
N PRO A 137 8.41 -5.59 16.09
CA PRO A 137 7.44 -5.00 17.02
C PRO A 137 6.49 -4.01 16.35
N VAL A 138 6.95 -3.33 15.29
CA VAL A 138 6.16 -2.34 14.55
C VAL A 138 5.06 -3.04 13.75
N GLU A 139 5.38 -4.13 13.07
CA GLU A 139 4.41 -4.95 12.34
C GLU A 139 3.43 -5.64 13.29
N ALA A 140 3.94 -6.23 14.38
CA ALA A 140 3.10 -6.89 15.38
C ALA A 140 2.08 -5.91 15.97
N ALA A 141 2.51 -4.69 16.29
CA ALA A 141 1.63 -3.63 16.76
C ALA A 141 0.62 -3.18 15.69
N ALA A 142 1.03 -3.07 14.42
CA ALA A 142 0.13 -2.74 13.32
C ALA A 142 -0.92 -3.82 13.08
N GLY A 143 -0.51 -5.09 13.08
CA GLY A 143 -1.40 -6.25 12.97
C GLY A 143 -2.42 -6.31 14.10
N ALA A 144 -1.97 -6.24 15.35
CA ALA A 144 -2.85 -6.27 16.53
C ALA A 144 -3.87 -5.12 16.54
N LYS A 145 -3.41 -3.88 16.31
CA LYS A 145 -4.29 -2.71 16.25
C LYS A 145 -5.25 -2.79 15.07
N GLY A 146 -4.77 -3.27 13.93
CA GLY A 146 -5.58 -3.41 12.72
C GLY A 146 -6.68 -4.45 12.90
N LEU A 147 -6.39 -5.60 13.50
CA LEU A 147 -7.38 -6.62 13.83
C LEU A 147 -8.43 -6.10 14.82
N ALA A 148 -8.01 -5.38 15.86
CA ALA A 148 -8.93 -4.74 16.81
C ALA A 148 -9.85 -3.74 16.08
N ALA A 149 -9.30 -2.87 15.25
CA ALA A 149 -10.09 -1.91 14.48
C ALA A 149 -11.08 -2.58 13.50
N LEU A 150 -10.68 -3.69 12.87
CA LEU A 150 -11.58 -4.47 12.02
C LEU A 150 -12.65 -5.19 12.83
N ALA A 151 -12.34 -5.71 14.01
CA ALA A 151 -13.32 -6.33 14.90
C ALA A 151 -14.35 -5.30 15.39
N ASP A 152 -13.91 -4.09 15.75
CA ASP A 152 -14.80 -2.99 16.13
C ASP A 152 -15.72 -2.58 14.99
N ARG A 153 -15.25 -2.64 13.73
CA ARG A 153 -16.01 -2.20 12.56
C ARG A 153 -16.92 -3.29 11.96
N LEU A 154 -16.45 -4.53 11.93
CA LEU A 154 -17.09 -5.65 11.23
C LEU A 154 -17.74 -6.67 12.18
N GLY A 155 -17.41 -6.60 13.47
CA GLY A 155 -17.74 -7.60 14.48
C GLY A 155 -16.68 -8.69 14.58
N THR A 156 -16.45 -9.17 15.81
CA THR A 156 -15.49 -10.24 16.12
C THR A 156 -15.78 -11.50 15.32
N ASP A 157 -17.05 -11.90 15.18
CA ASP A 157 -17.46 -13.09 14.41
C ASP A 157 -17.01 -13.02 12.94
N ALA A 158 -17.07 -11.84 12.33
CA ALA A 158 -16.69 -11.64 10.94
C ALA A 158 -15.17 -11.75 10.74
N VAL A 159 -14.40 -11.27 11.72
CA VAL A 159 -12.93 -11.40 11.77
C VAL A 159 -12.55 -12.85 12.00
N GLU A 160 -13.15 -13.54 12.99
CA GLU A 160 -12.92 -14.96 13.23
C GLU A 160 -13.25 -15.82 12.01
N ALA A 161 -14.37 -15.55 11.34
CA ALA A 161 -14.75 -16.27 10.13
C ALA A 161 -13.74 -16.06 8.99
N ALA A 162 -13.10 -14.89 8.90
CA ALA A 162 -12.07 -14.61 7.90
C ALA A 162 -10.73 -15.29 8.22
N LEU A 163 -10.47 -15.64 9.48
CA LEU A 163 -9.27 -16.39 9.90
C LEU A 163 -9.41 -17.90 9.72
N ARG A 164 -10.63 -18.42 9.54
CA ARG A 164 -10.85 -19.85 9.31
C ARG A 164 -10.60 -20.18 7.83
N PRO A 165 -9.53 -20.92 7.48
CA PRO A 165 -9.36 -21.38 6.11
C PRO A 165 -10.50 -22.37 5.78
N GLY A 166 -11.35 -22.05 4.80
CA GLY A 166 -12.17 -23.06 4.12
C GLY A 166 -13.69 -22.89 4.05
N GLN A 167 -14.32 -21.82 4.55
CA GLN A 167 -15.75 -21.62 4.24
C GLN A 167 -15.92 -20.85 2.92
N ARG A 168 -15.85 -21.59 1.80
CA ARG A 168 -16.67 -21.23 0.63
C ARG A 168 -18.09 -21.09 1.15
N GLN A 169 -18.74 -19.98 0.80
CA GLN A 169 -20.18 -19.81 0.99
C GLN A 169 -20.90 -21.11 0.57
N PRO A 170 -21.76 -21.72 1.41
CA PRO A 170 -22.69 -22.70 0.89
C PRO A 170 -23.54 -21.99 -0.15
N GLY A 171 -23.41 -22.38 -1.41
CA GLY A 171 -24.33 -21.98 -2.46
C GLY A 171 -25.76 -22.35 -2.03
N PRO A 172 -26.78 -21.66 -2.58
CA PRO A 172 -28.16 -21.86 -2.16
C PRO A 172 -28.52 -23.33 -2.29
N ALA A 173 -29.16 -23.85 -1.25
CA ALA A 173 -29.58 -25.24 -1.10
C ALA A 173 -30.18 -25.77 -2.40
N GLU A 174 -29.50 -26.74 -3.01
CA GLU A 174 -30.17 -27.67 -3.92
C GLU A 174 -31.15 -28.46 -3.06
N THR A 175 -32.40 -28.05 -3.21
CA THR A 175 -33.58 -28.71 -2.66
C THR A 175 -33.54 -30.19 -3.03
N SER A 176 -33.35 -31.02 -2.01
CA SER A 176 -34.23 -32.14 -1.68
C SER A 176 -35.23 -32.50 -2.79
N GLY A 177 -34.84 -33.45 -3.64
CA GLY A 177 -35.72 -34.27 -4.45
C GLY A 177 -35.55 -35.73 -4.04
N GLY A 178 -35.93 -36.05 -2.81
CA GLY A 178 -36.15 -37.44 -2.41
C GLY A 178 -37.51 -37.88 -2.93
N GLU A 179 -37.54 -38.80 -3.87
CA GLU A 179 -38.66 -39.71 -4.05
C GLU A 179 -38.14 -41.15 -3.99
N THR A 180 -38.48 -41.73 -2.85
CA THR A 180 -38.42 -43.11 -2.39
C THR A 180 -38.91 -44.13 -3.43
N GLU A 181 -38.04 -45.08 -3.75
CA GLU A 181 -38.24 -46.53 -3.66
C GLU A 181 -39.63 -47.12 -4.02
N ALA A 182 -39.66 -47.99 -5.05
CA ALA A 182 -40.41 -49.23 -5.03
C ALA A 182 -39.87 -50.22 -6.09
N ASP A 183 -39.10 -51.21 -5.65
CA ASP A 183 -39.01 -52.55 -6.26
C ASP A 183 -40.13 -53.39 -5.60
N PRO A 184 -40.91 -54.27 -6.26
CA PRO A 184 -40.39 -55.58 -6.71
C PRO A 184 -41.06 -56.23 -7.95
N SER A 185 -40.26 -57.00 -8.70
CA SER A 185 -40.65 -58.19 -9.49
C SER A 185 -41.58 -58.06 -10.71
N ARG A 186 -41.02 -58.22 -11.92
CA ARG A 186 -41.52 -59.13 -12.98
C ARG A 186 -40.53 -59.31 -14.12
#